data_AF-A0A4R4W8W6-F1
#
_entry.id   AF-A0A4R4W8W6-F1
#
_cell.length_a   1.000
_cell.length_b   1.000
_cell.length_c   1.000
_cell.angle_alpha   90.00
_cell.angle_beta   90.00
_cell.angle_gamma   90.00
#
_symmetry.space_group_name_H-M   'P 1'
#
loop_
_entity.id
_entity.type
_entity.pdbx_description
1 polymer ?
#
loop_
_entity_poly.entity_id
_entity_poly.type
_entity_poly.pdbx_seq_one_letter_code
_entity_poly.pdbx_strand_id
1 'polypeptide(L)'
;MARGRADDPDHGVELLWRAGDREPRQGLSLPRIVRAAVELADDEGLAGLSMRKVADRLGFTTMSLYRHVPGRGQLVDLMLDEVLGEHPQAPETGGWRARLEAVARHAWEIRKRHPWLAEVRGSRHVPGPNAVAHYDYMLSTLAGTALRPSEVIAVVGMVGRFVDAEALVLVETRREERRSGVSEEEWWGSRDSLYERLDRYPTLSHLWTAGGWDHPEDSFDFGLRRLLDGVEVLVRQRDEIRDEMCAECGGPLEPAPSGRPRVYCSRACQQRAYRRRRNG
;
A
#
# COMPACT_ATOMS: atom_id res chain seq x y z
N MET A 1 -16.55 -33.87 12.86
CA MET A 1 -16.69 -33.16 11.56
C MET A 1 -15.31 -32.71 11.14
N ALA A 2 -14.64 -33.46 10.26
CA ALA A 2 -13.33 -33.08 9.75
C ALA A 2 -13.52 -31.93 8.76
N ARG A 3 -12.95 -30.75 9.06
CA ARG A 3 -12.85 -29.66 8.08
C ARG A 3 -12.05 -30.19 6.88
N GLY A 4 -12.59 -30.05 5.67
CA GLY A 4 -11.87 -30.43 4.47
C GLY A 4 -10.62 -29.58 4.33
N ARG A 5 -9.59 -30.10 3.63
CA ARG A 5 -8.31 -29.41 3.39
C ARG A 5 -8.44 -28.02 2.73
N ALA A 6 -9.62 -27.71 2.15
CA ALA A 6 -9.96 -26.40 1.59
C ALA A 6 -10.41 -25.36 2.64
N ASP A 7 -10.84 -25.81 3.82
CA ASP A 7 -11.26 -24.99 4.97
C ASP A 7 -10.17 -24.88 6.07
N ASP A 8 -8.97 -25.40 5.81
CA ASP A 8 -7.83 -25.32 6.72
C ASP A 8 -7.06 -24.01 6.51
N PRO A 9 -7.08 -23.07 7.47
CA PRO A 9 -6.38 -21.79 7.36
C PRO A 9 -4.86 -21.94 7.16
N ASP A 10 -4.27 -22.98 7.74
CA ASP A 10 -2.81 -23.17 7.75
C ASP A 10 -2.30 -23.63 6.39
N HIS A 11 -3.14 -24.30 5.60
CA HIS A 11 -2.75 -24.74 4.26
C HIS A 11 -2.56 -23.56 3.28
N GLY A 12 -3.33 -22.48 3.43
CA GLY A 12 -3.12 -21.24 2.68
C GLY A 12 -1.78 -20.57 3.02
N VAL A 13 -1.42 -20.56 4.31
CA VAL A 13 -0.11 -20.09 4.77
C VAL A 13 1.00 -20.92 4.14
N GLU A 14 0.93 -22.25 4.22
CA GLU A 14 1.95 -23.13 3.62
C GLU A 14 2.13 -22.87 2.11
N LEU A 15 1.05 -22.66 1.36
CA LEU A 15 1.11 -22.39 -0.07
C LEU A 15 1.81 -21.07 -0.39
N LEU A 16 1.47 -20.01 0.34
CA LEU A 16 2.10 -18.69 0.20
C LEU A 16 3.59 -18.73 0.57
N TRP A 17 3.95 -19.48 1.61
CA TRP A 17 5.29 -19.48 2.19
C TRP A 17 6.18 -20.63 1.71
N ARG A 18 5.77 -21.37 0.68
CA ARG A 18 6.61 -22.42 0.05
C ARG A 18 7.82 -21.80 -0.63
N ALA A 19 8.98 -21.95 0.00
CA ALA A 19 10.26 -21.55 -0.57
C ALA A 19 10.60 -22.39 -1.82
N GLY A 20 10.60 -21.76 -2.99
CA GLY A 20 11.61 -22.04 -4.01
C GLY A 20 11.50 -23.32 -4.86
N ASP A 21 10.31 -23.77 -5.27
CA ASP A 21 10.24 -24.73 -6.38
C ASP A 21 10.29 -24.01 -7.74
N ARG A 22 11.53 -23.80 -8.23
CA ARG A 22 11.79 -23.44 -9.64
C ARG A 22 11.43 -24.63 -10.53
N GLU A 23 10.53 -24.39 -11.49
CA GLU A 23 9.91 -25.39 -12.37
C GLU A 23 10.86 -26.28 -13.19
N PRO A 24 10.50 -27.56 -13.35
CA PRO A 24 10.63 -28.29 -14.61
C PRO A 24 9.59 -27.76 -15.64
N ARG A 25 10.07 -27.31 -16.80
CA ARG A 25 9.35 -26.48 -17.80
C ARG A 25 8.25 -27.17 -18.64
N GLN A 26 7.60 -28.25 -18.19
CA GLN A 26 6.68 -29.03 -19.05
C GLN A 26 5.33 -29.42 -18.42
N GLY A 27 4.85 -28.73 -17.37
CA GLY A 27 3.60 -29.09 -16.70
C GLY A 27 2.72 -27.93 -16.24
N LEU A 28 1.61 -28.28 -15.59
CA LEU A 28 0.81 -27.38 -14.76
C LEU A 28 1.58 -27.13 -13.46
N SER A 29 1.71 -25.86 -13.07
CA SER A 29 2.43 -25.44 -11.87
C SER A 29 1.67 -24.34 -11.14
N LEU A 30 2.00 -24.13 -9.86
CA LEU A 30 1.38 -23.08 -9.06
C LEU A 30 1.64 -21.67 -9.63
N PRO A 31 2.89 -21.27 -9.98
CA PRO A 31 3.13 -19.95 -10.56
C PRO A 31 2.40 -19.72 -11.88
N ARG A 32 2.30 -20.76 -12.72
CA ARG A 32 1.57 -20.68 -14.00
C ARG A 32 0.06 -20.52 -13.81
N ILE A 33 -0.51 -21.19 -12.80
CA ILE A 33 -1.91 -21.02 -12.41
C ILE A 33 -2.17 -19.58 -11.92
N VAL A 34 -1.31 -19.09 -11.02
CA VAL A 34 -1.45 -17.75 -10.44
C VAL A 34 -1.35 -16.67 -11.51
N ARG A 35 -0.36 -16.74 -12.40
CA ARG A 35 -0.21 -15.78 -13.50
C ARG A 35 -1.42 -15.75 -14.43
N ALA A 36 -1.91 -16.92 -14.84
CA ALA A 36 -3.10 -16.99 -15.70
C ALA A 36 -4.36 -16.47 -14.99
N ALA A 37 -4.44 -16.59 -13.67
CA ALA A 37 -5.53 -16.04 -12.87
C ALA A 37 -5.43 -14.51 -12.73
N VAL A 38 -4.22 -13.96 -12.57
CA VAL A 38 -3.97 -12.49 -12.62
C VAL A 38 -4.39 -11.92 -13.97
N GLU A 39 -3.91 -12.50 -15.08
CA GLU A 39 -4.28 -12.05 -16.43
C GLU A 39 -5.81 -12.08 -16.64
N LEU A 40 -6.48 -13.16 -16.20
CA LEU A 40 -7.92 -13.27 -16.32
C LEU A 40 -8.67 -12.22 -15.47
N ALA A 41 -8.14 -11.88 -14.29
CA ALA A 41 -8.73 -10.86 -13.42
C ALA A 41 -8.45 -9.43 -13.92
N ASP A 42 -7.33 -9.21 -14.61
CA ASP A 42 -7.04 -7.95 -15.29
C ASP A 42 -8.02 -7.71 -16.45
N ASP A 43 -8.34 -8.78 -17.21
CA ASP A 43 -9.25 -8.73 -18.36
C ASP A 43 -10.73 -8.63 -17.95
N GLU A 44 -11.17 -9.45 -16.99
CA GLU A 44 -12.59 -9.66 -16.68
C GLU A 44 -13.01 -9.19 -15.28
N GLY A 45 -12.08 -8.65 -14.49
CA GLY A 45 -12.30 -8.32 -13.09
C GLY A 45 -12.41 -9.54 -12.18
N LEU A 46 -12.48 -9.30 -10.86
CA LEU A 46 -12.50 -10.37 -9.87
C LEU A 46 -13.80 -11.22 -9.95
N ALA A 47 -14.91 -10.58 -10.33
CA ALA A 47 -16.18 -11.26 -10.58
C ALA A 47 -16.11 -12.25 -11.77
N GLY A 48 -15.26 -11.98 -12.75
CA GLY A 48 -15.02 -12.85 -13.89
C GLY A 48 -14.23 -14.12 -13.56
N LEU A 49 -13.44 -14.10 -12.47
CA LEU A 49 -12.53 -15.16 -12.06
C LEU A 49 -13.26 -16.41 -11.52
N SER A 50 -13.02 -17.56 -12.16
CA SER A 50 -13.45 -18.87 -11.67
C SER A 50 -12.39 -19.95 -11.94
N MET A 51 -12.35 -20.98 -11.10
CA MET A 51 -11.41 -22.12 -11.27
C MET A 51 -11.54 -22.77 -12.65
N ARG A 52 -12.76 -22.85 -13.19
CA ARG A 52 -13.02 -23.42 -14.52
C ARG A 52 -12.37 -22.57 -15.62
N LYS A 53 -12.58 -21.25 -15.63
CA LYS A 53 -12.00 -20.38 -16.65
C LYS A 53 -10.47 -20.37 -16.62
N VAL A 54 -9.86 -20.41 -15.44
CA VAL A 54 -8.39 -20.54 -15.32
C VAL A 54 -7.91 -21.86 -15.90
N ALA A 55 -8.63 -22.96 -15.65
CA ALA A 55 -8.31 -24.28 -16.21
C ALA A 55 -8.44 -24.29 -17.74
N ASP A 56 -9.55 -23.76 -18.25
CA ASP A 56 -9.84 -23.64 -19.69
C ASP A 56 -8.75 -22.82 -20.40
N ARG A 57 -8.34 -21.68 -19.82
CA ARG A 57 -7.25 -20.82 -20.35
C ARG A 57 -5.91 -21.55 -20.42
N LEU A 58 -5.64 -22.44 -19.46
CA LEU A 58 -4.40 -23.20 -19.40
C LEU A 58 -4.44 -24.51 -20.20
N GLY A 59 -5.60 -24.93 -20.72
CA GLY A 59 -5.79 -26.20 -21.41
C GLY A 59 -5.80 -27.42 -20.48
N PHE A 60 -6.18 -27.24 -19.21
CA PHE A 60 -6.26 -28.31 -18.21
C PHE A 60 -7.67 -28.46 -17.64
N THR A 61 -7.93 -29.56 -16.95
CA THR A 61 -9.19 -29.76 -16.22
C THR A 61 -9.19 -29.01 -14.89
N THR A 62 -10.36 -28.56 -14.41
CA THR A 62 -10.50 -27.92 -13.09
C THR A 62 -9.95 -28.81 -11.96
N MET A 63 -10.15 -30.13 -12.06
CA MET A 63 -9.58 -31.09 -11.10
C MET A 63 -8.05 -31.09 -11.06
N SER A 64 -7.40 -30.70 -12.15
CA SER A 64 -5.94 -30.55 -12.17
C SER A 64 -5.47 -29.34 -11.37
N LEU A 65 -6.21 -28.23 -11.42
CA LEU A 65 -5.90 -27.02 -10.64
C LEU A 65 -6.08 -27.27 -9.13
N TYR A 66 -7.12 -28.01 -8.74
CA TYR A 66 -7.38 -28.32 -7.33
C TYR A 66 -6.26 -29.11 -6.62
N ARG A 67 -5.35 -29.74 -7.38
CA ARG A 67 -4.15 -30.38 -6.82
C ARG A 67 -3.09 -29.37 -6.36
N HIS A 68 -3.11 -28.16 -6.93
CA HIS A 68 -2.16 -27.09 -6.63
C HIS A 68 -2.75 -26.01 -5.73
N VAL A 69 -4.03 -25.68 -5.93
CA VAL A 69 -4.73 -24.63 -5.16
C VAL A 69 -6.08 -25.16 -4.69
N PRO A 70 -6.38 -25.13 -3.38
CA PRO A 70 -7.59 -25.74 -2.83
C PRO A 70 -8.89 -25.10 -3.33
N GLY A 71 -8.85 -23.82 -3.71
CA GLY A 71 -10.02 -23.10 -4.17
C GLY A 71 -9.73 -21.67 -4.58
N ARG A 72 -10.80 -20.98 -4.98
CA ARG A 72 -10.73 -19.60 -5.46
C ARG A 72 -10.21 -18.63 -4.40
N GLY A 73 -10.53 -18.83 -3.12
CA GLY A 73 -10.05 -17.97 -2.02
C GLY A 73 -8.52 -17.97 -1.94
N GLN A 74 -7.91 -19.15 -1.82
CA GLN A 74 -6.45 -19.29 -1.79
C GLN A 74 -5.80 -18.86 -3.11
N LEU A 75 -6.49 -19.04 -4.25
CA LEU A 75 -5.99 -18.52 -5.52
C LEU A 75 -5.90 -16.99 -5.49
N VAL A 76 -6.91 -16.31 -4.93
CA VAL A 76 -6.89 -14.85 -4.76
C VAL A 76 -5.77 -14.44 -3.80
N ASP A 77 -5.55 -15.13 -2.68
CA ASP A 77 -4.42 -14.86 -1.78
C ASP A 77 -3.07 -14.94 -2.54
N LEU A 78 -2.89 -15.97 -3.36
CA LEU A 78 -1.67 -16.13 -4.16
C LEU A 78 -1.52 -15.07 -5.26
N MET A 79 -2.62 -14.69 -5.91
CA MET A 79 -2.63 -13.60 -6.89
C MET A 79 -2.24 -12.27 -6.25
N LEU A 80 -2.76 -11.97 -5.06
CA LEU A 80 -2.39 -10.78 -4.29
C LEU A 80 -0.90 -10.76 -3.99
N ASP A 81 -0.35 -11.88 -3.50
CA ASP A 81 1.08 -11.94 -3.16
C ASP A 81 1.97 -11.83 -4.41
N GLU A 82 1.59 -12.44 -5.54
CA GLU A 82 2.32 -12.33 -6.80
C GLU A 82 2.42 -10.87 -7.28
N VAL A 83 1.30 -10.13 -7.32
CA VAL A 83 1.32 -8.73 -7.79
C VAL A 83 2.03 -7.77 -6.82
N LEU A 84 2.08 -8.11 -5.52
CA LEU A 84 2.85 -7.37 -4.53
C LEU A 84 4.35 -7.70 -4.56
N GLY A 85 4.76 -8.76 -5.27
CA GLY A 85 6.16 -9.13 -5.49
C GLY A 85 6.91 -8.18 -6.44
N GLU A 86 6.18 -7.31 -7.12
CA GLU A 86 6.77 -6.17 -7.83
C GLU A 86 7.31 -5.18 -6.79
N HIS A 87 8.59 -5.26 -6.45
CA HIS A 87 9.21 -4.31 -5.54
C HIS A 87 9.54 -2.98 -6.25
N PRO A 88 9.30 -1.82 -5.60
CA PRO A 88 9.70 -0.54 -6.16
C PRO A 88 11.22 -0.47 -6.28
N GLN A 89 11.71 0.16 -7.35
CA GLN A 89 13.09 0.63 -7.38
C GLN A 89 13.21 1.80 -6.40
N ALA A 90 13.75 1.51 -5.21
CA ALA A 90 13.99 2.50 -4.19
C ALA A 90 14.94 3.59 -4.71
N PRO A 91 14.64 4.89 -4.51
CA PRO A 91 15.62 5.94 -4.73
C PRO A 91 16.86 5.70 -3.87
N GLU A 92 18.05 5.69 -4.47
CA GLU A 92 19.32 5.56 -3.75
C GLU A 92 19.58 6.77 -2.82
N THR A 93 18.91 7.90 -3.09
CA THR A 93 19.05 9.17 -2.37
C THR A 93 17.66 9.75 -2.04
N GLY A 94 17.56 10.66 -1.05
CA GLY A 94 16.32 11.40 -0.76
C GLY A 94 15.62 11.16 0.59
N GLY A 95 16.30 10.54 1.57
CA GLY A 95 15.77 10.39 2.94
C GLY A 95 14.51 9.51 3.03
N TRP A 96 13.82 9.55 4.17
CA TRP A 96 12.63 8.71 4.40
C TRP A 96 11.46 9.10 3.47
N ARG A 97 11.30 10.41 3.19
CA ARG A 97 10.18 10.95 2.44
C ARG A 97 10.17 10.47 0.99
N ALA A 98 11.29 10.62 0.27
CA ALA A 98 11.37 10.20 -1.12
C ALA A 98 11.17 8.69 -1.29
N ARG A 99 11.68 7.88 -0.35
CA ARG A 99 11.46 6.43 -0.37
C ARG A 99 10.00 6.06 -0.15
N LEU A 100 9.33 6.66 0.83
CA LEU A 100 7.92 6.38 1.09
C LEU A 100 7.01 6.87 -0.05
N GLU A 101 7.35 8.00 -0.66
CA GLU A 101 6.67 8.50 -1.86
C GLU A 101 6.82 7.53 -3.04
N ALA A 102 8.04 7.03 -3.30
CA ALA A 102 8.28 6.05 -4.36
C ALA A 102 7.49 4.75 -4.13
N VAL A 103 7.39 4.29 -2.87
CA VAL A 103 6.57 3.12 -2.53
C VAL A 103 5.09 3.37 -2.81
N ALA A 104 4.56 4.51 -2.37
CA ALA A 104 3.15 4.83 -2.58
C ALA A 104 2.81 4.96 -4.08
N ARG A 105 3.67 5.62 -4.86
CA ARG A 105 3.53 5.72 -6.32
C ARG A 105 3.59 4.37 -7.01
N HIS A 106 4.51 3.51 -6.60
CA HIS A 106 4.60 2.16 -7.15
C HIS A 106 3.37 1.32 -6.81
N ALA A 107 2.89 1.39 -5.57
CA ALA A 107 1.64 0.75 -5.17
C ALA A 107 0.46 1.28 -6.00
N TRP A 108 0.41 2.59 -6.28
CA TRP A 108 -0.58 3.20 -7.17
C TRP A 108 -0.52 2.64 -8.59
N GLU A 109 0.67 2.51 -9.19
CA GLU A 109 0.83 1.89 -10.51
C GLU A 109 0.34 0.43 -10.54
N ILE A 110 0.63 -0.35 -9.49
CA ILE A 110 0.12 -1.72 -9.35
C ILE A 110 -1.42 -1.72 -9.35
N ARG A 111 -2.09 -0.83 -8.58
CA ARG A 111 -3.57 -0.76 -8.58
C ARG A 111 -4.14 -0.30 -9.92
N LYS A 112 -3.44 0.57 -10.65
CA LYS A 112 -3.84 0.98 -12.00
C LYS A 112 -3.78 -0.18 -13.00
N ARG A 113 -2.76 -1.04 -12.88
CA ARG A 113 -2.54 -2.22 -13.73
C ARG A 113 -3.43 -3.40 -13.38
N HIS A 114 -3.74 -3.57 -12.09
CA HIS A 114 -4.54 -4.66 -11.54
C HIS A 114 -5.78 -4.11 -10.79
N PRO A 115 -6.79 -3.57 -11.51
CA PRO A 115 -7.94 -2.89 -10.89
C PRO A 115 -8.75 -3.78 -9.94
N TRP A 116 -8.73 -5.10 -10.16
CA TRP A 116 -9.40 -6.08 -9.31
C TRP A 116 -8.90 -6.07 -7.86
N LEU A 117 -7.72 -5.52 -7.57
CA LEU A 117 -7.22 -5.33 -6.21
C LEU A 117 -8.18 -4.54 -5.32
N ALA A 118 -8.90 -3.55 -5.87
CA ALA A 118 -9.85 -2.76 -5.09
C ALA A 118 -11.12 -3.53 -4.69
N GLU A 119 -11.42 -4.63 -5.38
CA GLU A 119 -12.56 -5.52 -5.12
C GLU A 119 -12.26 -6.55 -4.02
N VAL A 120 -10.98 -6.73 -3.67
CA VAL A 120 -10.52 -7.66 -2.65
C VAL A 120 -10.72 -7.05 -1.25
N ARG A 121 -11.98 -6.76 -0.90
CA ARG A 121 -12.36 -6.21 0.42
C ARG A 121 -13.02 -7.26 1.30
N GLY A 122 -12.68 -7.25 2.59
CA GLY A 122 -13.45 -7.94 3.63
C GLY A 122 -12.98 -9.35 4.01
N SER A 123 -11.93 -9.90 3.40
CA SER A 123 -11.34 -11.18 3.86
C SER A 123 -10.13 -10.94 4.76
N ARG A 124 -10.00 -11.77 5.80
CA ARG A 124 -8.75 -12.00 6.51
C ARG A 124 -7.79 -12.75 5.58
N HIS A 125 -7.23 -12.04 4.59
CA HIS A 125 -6.20 -12.63 3.71
C HIS A 125 -4.95 -12.86 4.54
N VAL A 126 -4.38 -14.04 4.40
CA VAL A 126 -3.10 -14.38 5.00
C VAL A 126 -2.03 -13.67 4.18
N PRO A 127 -1.17 -12.82 4.76
CA PRO A 127 -0.11 -12.19 4.01
C PRO A 127 0.92 -13.25 3.60
N GLY A 128 1.23 -13.29 2.30
CA GLY A 128 2.34 -14.07 1.78
C GLY A 128 3.68 -13.35 1.94
N PRO A 129 4.78 -13.99 1.50
CA PRO A 129 6.12 -13.46 1.66
C PRO A 129 6.32 -12.12 0.97
N ASN A 130 5.74 -11.89 -0.22
CA ASN A 130 5.89 -10.61 -0.92
C ASN A 130 5.13 -9.50 -0.21
N ALA A 131 3.90 -9.78 0.26
CA ALA A 131 3.12 -8.84 1.05
C ALA A 131 3.85 -8.44 2.35
N VAL A 132 4.46 -9.42 3.06
CA VAL A 132 5.27 -9.15 4.25
C VAL A 132 6.52 -8.36 3.90
N ALA A 133 7.26 -8.72 2.85
CA ALA A 133 8.45 -8.00 2.43
C ALA A 133 8.14 -6.55 2.02
N HIS A 134 7.01 -6.32 1.34
CA HIS A 134 6.53 -4.99 1.00
C HIS A 134 6.21 -4.16 2.26
N TYR A 135 5.51 -4.77 3.23
CA TYR A 135 5.18 -4.11 4.49
C TYR A 135 6.43 -3.78 5.34
N ASP A 136 7.35 -4.73 5.45
CA ASP A 136 8.64 -4.53 6.12
C ASP A 136 9.45 -3.40 5.45
N TYR A 137 9.49 -3.39 4.11
CA TYR A 137 10.15 -2.33 3.37
C TYR A 137 9.53 -0.95 3.67
N MET A 138 8.20 -0.81 3.67
CA MET A 138 7.53 0.44 4.05
C MET A 138 7.92 0.88 5.47
N LEU A 139 7.90 -0.02 6.45
CA LEU A 139 8.29 0.28 7.83
C LEU A 139 9.75 0.74 7.90
N SER A 140 10.64 0.07 7.16
CA SER A 140 12.08 0.38 7.11
C SER A 140 12.35 1.81 6.62
N THR A 141 11.48 2.36 5.76
CA THR A 141 11.65 3.73 5.24
C THR A 141 11.64 4.78 6.35
N LEU A 142 10.87 4.53 7.41
CA LEU A 142 10.62 5.41 8.55
C LEU A 142 11.35 5.00 9.82
N ALA A 143 11.87 3.77 9.90
CA ALA A 143 12.52 3.23 11.09
C ALA A 143 13.73 4.06 11.58
N GLY A 144 14.37 4.84 10.69
CA GLY A 144 15.48 5.75 11.02
C GLY A 144 15.07 7.16 11.46
N THR A 145 13.77 7.45 11.59
CA THR A 145 13.25 8.77 12.01
C THR A 145 13.07 8.85 13.53
N ALA A 146 12.74 10.03 14.07
CA ALA A 146 12.38 10.20 15.48
C ALA A 146 10.97 9.70 15.86
N LEU A 147 10.22 9.13 14.93
CA LEU A 147 8.88 8.62 15.20
C LEU A 147 8.92 7.46 16.21
N ARG A 148 7.90 7.40 17.07
CA ARG A 148 7.69 6.23 17.94
C ARG A 148 7.30 5.03 17.08
N PRO A 149 7.58 3.79 17.50
CA PRO A 149 7.21 2.59 16.73
C PRO A 149 5.72 2.53 16.36
N SER A 150 4.83 2.95 17.25
CA SER A 150 3.39 3.03 16.97
C SER A 150 3.04 4.09 15.93
N GLU A 151 3.78 5.20 15.88
CA GLU A 151 3.61 6.24 14.87
C GLU A 151 4.10 5.76 13.50
N VAL A 152 5.21 5.00 13.44
CA VAL A 152 5.69 4.36 12.21
C VAL A 152 4.60 3.45 11.61
N ILE A 153 4.03 2.57 12.43
CA ILE A 153 2.92 1.68 12.01
C ILE A 153 1.72 2.51 11.53
N ALA A 154 1.34 3.55 12.29
CA ALA A 154 0.20 4.40 11.95
C ALA A 154 0.40 5.15 10.63
N VAL A 155 1.60 5.67 10.38
CA VAL A 155 1.95 6.37 9.14
C VAL A 155 1.91 5.42 7.95
N VAL A 156 2.56 4.24 8.04
CA VAL A 156 2.53 3.25 6.96
C VAL A 156 1.09 2.82 6.66
N GLY A 157 0.31 2.52 7.69
CA GLY A 157 -1.11 2.15 7.52
C GLY A 157 -1.98 3.30 7.00
N MET A 158 -1.63 4.56 7.26
CA MET A 158 -2.30 5.74 6.70
C MET A 158 -2.01 5.88 5.20
N VAL A 159 -0.74 5.77 4.80
CA VAL A 159 -0.34 5.84 3.38
C VAL A 159 -0.95 4.69 2.59
N GLY A 160 -0.90 3.46 3.09
CA GLY A 160 -1.52 2.32 2.43
C GLY A 160 -3.03 2.50 2.21
N ARG A 161 -3.76 2.95 3.25
CA ARG A 161 -5.19 3.25 3.14
C ARG A 161 -5.52 4.37 2.17
N PHE A 162 -4.64 5.38 2.05
CA PHE A 162 -4.79 6.44 1.06
C PHE A 162 -4.70 5.87 -0.36
N VAL A 163 -3.67 5.07 -0.65
CA VAL A 163 -3.52 4.40 -1.96
C VAL A 163 -4.74 3.53 -2.27
N ASP A 164 -5.23 2.78 -1.29
CA ASP A 164 -6.41 1.90 -1.46
C ASP A 164 -7.72 2.69 -1.64
N ALA A 165 -7.82 3.92 -1.13
CA ALA A 165 -8.98 4.78 -1.32
C ALA A 165 -8.98 5.38 -2.73
N GLU A 166 -7.86 5.94 -3.19
CA GLU A 166 -7.72 6.46 -4.55
C GLU A 166 -7.94 5.34 -5.60
N ALA A 167 -7.46 4.13 -5.31
CA ALA A 167 -7.66 2.98 -6.19
C ALA A 167 -9.13 2.55 -6.29
N LEU A 168 -9.90 2.72 -5.21
CA LEU A 168 -11.33 2.43 -5.23
C LEU A 168 -12.06 3.38 -6.17
N VAL A 169 -11.80 4.69 -6.02
CA VAL A 169 -12.42 5.73 -6.86
C VAL A 169 -12.11 5.46 -8.33
N LEU A 170 -10.84 5.21 -8.67
CA LEU A 170 -10.43 4.86 -10.03
C LEU A 170 -11.19 3.66 -10.61
N VAL A 171 -11.37 2.61 -9.80
CA VAL A 171 -12.06 1.39 -10.22
C VAL A 171 -13.55 1.62 -10.40
N GLU A 172 -14.17 2.40 -9.51
CA GLU A 172 -15.57 2.79 -9.60
C GLU A 172 -15.82 3.63 -10.85
N THR A 173 -15.04 4.69 -11.07
CA THR A 173 -15.11 5.52 -12.29
C THR A 173 -14.99 4.64 -13.54
N ARG A 174 -13.91 3.85 -13.68
CA ARG A 174 -13.70 2.99 -14.85
C ARG A 174 -14.81 1.98 -15.06
N ARG A 175 -15.41 1.46 -13.98
CA ARG A 175 -16.53 0.52 -14.06
C ARG A 175 -17.79 1.21 -14.58
N GLU A 176 -18.07 2.43 -14.13
CA GLU A 176 -19.20 3.22 -14.59
C GLU A 176 -19.04 3.64 -16.04
N GLU A 177 -17.85 4.06 -16.46
CA GLU A 177 -17.53 4.38 -17.85
C GLU A 177 -17.73 3.15 -18.76
N ARG A 178 -17.19 1.98 -18.39
CA ARG A 178 -17.40 0.74 -19.16
C ARG A 178 -18.88 0.33 -19.25
N ARG A 179 -19.65 0.53 -18.19
CA ARG A 179 -21.07 0.14 -18.14
C ARG A 179 -21.97 1.11 -18.92
N SER A 180 -21.68 2.41 -18.85
CA SER A 180 -22.50 3.46 -19.47
C SER A 180 -22.07 3.81 -20.89
N GLY A 181 -20.79 3.58 -21.22
CA GLY A 181 -20.17 4.04 -22.47
C GLY A 181 -19.83 5.53 -22.49
N VAL A 182 -20.01 6.24 -21.37
CA VAL A 182 -19.81 7.69 -21.23
C VAL A 182 -18.64 7.94 -20.28
N SER A 183 -17.70 8.81 -20.66
CA SER A 183 -16.58 9.16 -19.77
C SER A 183 -17.03 10.00 -18.59
N GLU A 184 -16.24 10.05 -17.51
CA GLU A 184 -16.54 10.91 -16.36
C GLU A 184 -16.62 12.39 -16.76
N GLU A 185 -15.74 12.84 -17.65
CA GLU A 185 -15.72 14.21 -18.17
C GLU A 185 -16.98 14.53 -18.99
N GLU A 186 -17.38 13.65 -19.91
CA GLU A 186 -18.59 13.83 -20.71
C GLU A 186 -19.85 13.78 -19.84
N TRP A 187 -19.84 12.89 -18.84
CA TRP A 187 -20.92 12.79 -17.87
C TRP A 187 -21.04 14.12 -17.11
N TRP A 188 -19.98 14.65 -16.51
CA TRP A 188 -20.05 15.95 -15.83
C TRP A 188 -20.38 17.10 -16.79
N GLY A 189 -19.77 17.15 -17.97
CA GLY A 189 -19.95 18.23 -18.96
C GLY A 189 -21.36 18.35 -19.56
N SER A 190 -22.17 17.29 -19.53
CA SER A 190 -23.53 17.28 -20.09
C SER A 190 -24.63 17.72 -19.12
N ARG A 191 -24.28 18.37 -18.00
CA ARG A 191 -25.19 18.66 -16.87
C ARG A 191 -25.55 20.13 -16.69
N ASP A 192 -25.76 20.87 -17.78
CA ASP A 192 -26.13 22.30 -17.76
C ASP A 192 -27.24 22.62 -16.75
N SER A 193 -28.31 21.81 -16.73
CA SER A 193 -29.43 22.01 -15.80
C SER A 193 -29.04 21.85 -14.33
N LEU A 194 -28.07 21.00 -13.99
CA LEU A 194 -27.52 20.94 -12.63
C LEU A 194 -26.76 22.22 -12.32
N TYR A 195 -25.87 22.64 -13.24
CA TYR A 195 -25.02 23.81 -13.06
C TYR A 195 -25.83 25.10 -12.88
N GLU A 196 -26.94 25.29 -13.61
CA GLU A 196 -27.89 26.40 -13.41
C GLU A 196 -28.47 26.48 -11.98
N ARG A 197 -28.55 25.34 -11.27
CA ARG A 197 -29.07 25.27 -9.91
C ARG A 197 -28.00 25.51 -8.85
N LEU A 198 -26.72 25.47 -9.23
CA LEU A 198 -25.60 25.61 -8.29
C LEU A 198 -25.40 27.05 -7.79
N ASP A 199 -25.96 28.05 -8.48
CA ASP A 199 -25.94 29.47 -8.08
C ASP A 199 -26.50 29.71 -6.67
N ARG A 200 -27.35 28.79 -6.16
CA ARG A 200 -27.86 28.84 -4.78
C ARG A 200 -26.78 28.53 -3.72
N TYR A 201 -25.65 27.94 -4.12
CA TYR A 201 -24.57 27.53 -3.22
C TYR A 201 -23.37 28.47 -3.38
N PRO A 202 -23.23 29.50 -2.51
CA PRO A 202 -22.31 30.61 -2.75
C PRO A 202 -20.84 30.19 -2.78
N THR A 203 -20.42 29.26 -1.92
CA THR A 203 -19.03 28.77 -1.90
C THR A 203 -18.68 28.01 -3.18
N LEU A 204 -19.59 27.15 -3.64
CA LEU A 204 -19.41 26.37 -4.86
C LEU A 204 -19.37 27.28 -6.08
N SER A 205 -20.31 28.23 -6.15
CA SER A 205 -20.37 29.24 -7.22
C SER A 205 -19.11 30.10 -7.26
N HIS A 206 -18.60 30.52 -6.10
CA HIS A 206 -17.37 31.29 -6.01
C HIS A 206 -16.17 30.50 -6.52
N LEU A 207 -15.98 29.25 -6.07
CA LEU A 207 -14.87 28.41 -6.52
C LEU A 207 -14.97 28.07 -8.01
N TRP A 208 -16.18 27.82 -8.51
CA TRP A 208 -16.45 27.57 -9.93
C TRP A 208 -16.08 28.78 -10.78
N THR A 209 -16.57 29.96 -10.41
CA THR A 209 -16.27 31.23 -11.11
C THR A 209 -14.79 31.60 -11.02
N ALA A 210 -14.11 31.20 -9.95
CA ALA A 210 -12.66 31.36 -9.79
C ALA A 210 -11.83 30.33 -10.58
N GLY A 211 -12.46 29.46 -11.38
CA GLY A 211 -11.78 28.46 -12.21
C GLY A 211 -11.31 27.22 -11.46
N GLY A 212 -11.90 26.92 -10.30
CA GLY A 212 -11.48 25.81 -9.43
C GLY A 212 -11.57 24.41 -10.05
N TRP A 213 -12.27 24.26 -11.19
CA TRP A 213 -12.38 23.02 -11.95
C TRP A 213 -11.76 23.09 -13.35
N ASP A 214 -11.15 24.22 -13.73
CA ASP A 214 -10.56 24.38 -15.07
C ASP A 214 -9.30 23.51 -15.23
N HIS A 215 -8.53 23.39 -14.15
CA HIS A 215 -7.30 22.60 -14.07
C HIS A 215 -7.24 21.89 -12.71
N PRO A 216 -8.04 20.83 -12.49
CA PRO A 216 -8.04 20.11 -11.22
C PRO A 216 -6.67 19.49 -10.95
N GLU A 217 -6.23 19.54 -9.70
CA GLU A 217 -5.05 18.80 -9.26
C GLU A 217 -5.30 17.29 -9.39
N ASP A 218 -4.27 16.52 -9.73
CA ASP A 218 -4.32 15.06 -9.64
C ASP A 218 -4.54 14.65 -8.17
N SER A 219 -5.64 13.96 -7.90
CA SER A 219 -6.08 13.65 -6.53
C SER A 219 -5.05 12.84 -5.76
N PHE A 220 -4.41 11.89 -6.43
CA PHE A 220 -3.38 11.04 -5.85
C PHE A 220 -2.13 11.86 -5.50
N ASP A 221 -1.60 12.63 -6.44
CA ASP A 221 -0.38 13.43 -6.26
C ASP A 221 -0.56 14.55 -5.26
N PHE A 222 -1.71 15.22 -5.28
CA PHE A 222 -2.04 16.24 -4.30
C PHE A 222 -2.19 15.61 -2.91
N GLY A 223 -3.00 14.56 -2.79
CA GLY A 223 -3.28 13.90 -1.51
C GLY A 223 -2.02 13.31 -0.87
N LEU A 224 -1.20 12.58 -1.64
CA LEU A 224 0.05 12.00 -1.15
C LEU A 224 1.00 13.07 -0.63
N ARG A 225 1.18 14.16 -1.38
CA ARG A 225 2.06 15.27 -1.01
C ARG A 225 1.61 15.91 0.30
N ARG A 226 0.30 16.20 0.44
CA ARG A 226 -0.27 16.77 1.67
C ARG A 226 -0.16 15.84 2.87
N LEU A 227 -0.38 14.54 2.68
CA LEU A 227 -0.20 13.54 3.73
C LEU A 227 1.24 13.50 4.22
N LEU A 228 2.21 13.46 3.31
CA LEU A 228 3.63 13.42 3.66
C LEU A 228 4.12 14.74 4.26
N ASP A 229 3.57 15.89 3.85
CA ASP A 229 3.85 17.19 4.49
C ASP A 229 3.46 17.17 5.97
N GLY A 230 2.29 16.61 6.31
CA GLY A 230 1.86 16.44 7.70
C GLY A 230 2.76 15.51 8.51
N VAL A 231 3.20 14.39 7.90
CA VAL A 231 4.16 13.46 8.54
C VAL A 231 5.51 14.13 8.77
N GLU A 232 5.97 14.94 7.82
CA GLU A 232 7.24 15.65 7.94
C GLU A 232 7.25 16.64 9.10
N VAL A 233 6.14 17.36 9.32
CA VAL A 233 5.97 18.22 10.50
C VAL A 233 6.07 17.40 11.79
N LEU A 234 5.41 16.23 11.86
CA LEU A 234 5.46 15.35 13.02
C LEU A 234 6.89 14.82 13.27
N VAL A 235 7.61 14.42 12.21
CA VAL A 235 9.01 13.97 12.32
C VAL A 235 9.88 15.10 12.88
N ARG A 236 9.77 16.32 12.36
CA ARG A 236 10.52 17.48 12.84
C ARG A 236 10.25 17.78 14.31
N GLN A 237 8.99 17.79 14.73
CA GLN A 237 8.63 17.96 16.14
C GLN A 237 9.22 16.87 17.04
N ARG A 238 9.27 15.62 16.55
CA ARG A 238 9.88 14.50 17.28
C ARG A 238 11.40 14.62 17.35
N ASP A 239 12.04 15.10 16.28
CA ASP A 239 13.47 15.39 16.25
C ASP A 239 13.82 16.50 17.26
N GLU A 240 13.05 17.59 17.30
CA GLU A 240 13.22 18.69 18.26
C GLU A 240 13.13 18.19 19.71
N ILE A 241 12.06 17.45 20.05
CA ILE A 241 11.89 16.87 21.38
C ILE A 241 13.03 15.90 21.72
N ARG A 242 13.48 15.08 20.76
CA ARG A 242 14.59 14.15 20.97
C ARG A 242 15.88 14.91 21.29
N ASP A 243 16.14 16.00 20.58
CA ASP A 243 17.35 16.81 20.73
C ASP A 243 17.34 17.65 22.03
N GLU A 244 16.16 17.89 22.61
CA GLU A 244 15.95 18.47 23.95
C GLU A 244 16.06 17.44 25.09
N MET A 245 16.26 16.15 24.79
CA MET A 245 16.22 15.07 25.78
C MET A 245 17.52 14.26 25.81
N CYS A 246 17.97 13.93 27.03
CA CYS A 246 19.18 13.15 27.25
C CYS A 246 19.02 11.72 26.72
N ALA A 247 19.90 11.31 25.81
CA ALA A 247 19.85 9.99 25.17
C ALA A 247 20.03 8.80 26.13
N GLU A 248 20.53 9.03 27.35
CA GLU A 248 20.76 7.97 28.33
C GLU A 248 19.63 7.84 29.37
N CYS A 249 19.10 8.96 29.87
CA CYS A 249 18.14 8.96 30.97
C CYS A 249 16.78 9.57 30.64
N GLY A 250 16.60 10.11 29.42
CA GLY A 250 15.37 10.80 29.02
C GLY A 250 15.05 12.03 29.86
N GLY A 251 16.04 12.66 30.51
CA GLY A 251 15.85 13.93 31.22
C GLY A 251 16.06 15.13 30.29
N PRO A 252 15.49 16.30 30.58
CA PRO A 252 15.62 17.48 29.74
C PRO A 252 17.09 17.94 29.65
N LEU A 253 17.45 18.48 28.49
CA LEU A 253 18.74 19.11 28.22
C LEU A 253 18.58 20.62 28.23
N GLU A 254 19.52 21.31 28.89
CA GLU A 254 19.60 22.76 28.76
C GLU A 254 20.07 23.12 27.34
N PRO A 255 19.37 24.04 26.65
CA PRO A 255 19.78 24.53 25.33
C PRO A 255 21.20 25.09 25.41
N ALA A 256 22.09 24.62 24.54
CA ALA A 256 23.42 25.19 24.46
C ALA A 256 23.34 26.59 23.81
N PRO A 257 23.86 27.66 24.41
CA PRO A 257 23.78 29.01 23.86
C PRO A 257 24.57 29.17 22.54
N SER A 258 25.52 28.26 22.26
CA SER A 258 26.18 28.10 20.95
C SER A 258 26.87 26.74 20.88
N GLY A 259 27.05 26.19 19.68
CA GLY A 259 27.80 24.95 19.43
C GLY A 259 26.94 23.71 19.18
N ARG A 260 27.58 22.54 19.15
CA ARG A 260 26.89 21.25 18.88
C ARG A 260 25.89 20.93 20.00
N PRO A 261 24.66 20.48 19.67
CA PRO A 261 23.67 20.06 20.67
C PRO A 261 24.25 19.06 21.68
N ARG A 262 23.87 19.22 22.95
CA ARG A 262 24.24 18.26 24.00
C ARG A 262 23.50 16.95 23.76
N VAL A 263 24.17 15.82 24.00
CA VAL A 263 23.55 14.47 23.87
C VAL A 263 23.20 13.88 25.24
N TYR A 264 23.91 14.31 26.29
CA TYR A 264 23.75 13.80 27.65
C TYR A 264 23.62 14.96 28.65
N CYS A 265 22.71 14.83 29.62
CA CYS A 265 22.49 15.85 30.65
C CYS A 265 23.64 15.94 31.67
N SER A 266 24.49 14.91 31.77
CA SER A 266 25.61 14.87 32.71
C SER A 266 26.73 13.95 32.24
N ARG A 267 27.94 14.14 32.79
CA ARG A 267 29.06 13.19 32.60
C ARG A 267 28.71 11.76 33.07
N ALA A 268 27.88 11.62 34.11
CA ALA A 268 27.43 10.32 34.58
C ALA A 268 26.59 9.60 33.52
N CYS A 269 25.66 10.31 32.86
CA CYS A 269 24.90 9.77 31.72
C CYS A 269 25.83 9.35 30.57
N GLN A 270 26.79 10.19 30.21
CA GLN A 270 27.77 9.86 29.17
C GLN A 270 28.57 8.59 29.48
N GLN A 271 29.03 8.43 30.73
CA GLN A 271 29.77 7.24 31.15
C GLN A 271 28.92 5.97 31.19
N ARG A 272 27.63 6.07 31.51
CA ARG A 272 26.71 4.93 31.44
C ARG A 272 26.48 4.47 30.00
N ALA A 273 26.23 5.42 29.09
CA ALA A 273 26.08 5.13 27.66
C ALA A 273 27.33 4.46 27.07
N TYR A 274 28.52 4.95 27.43
CA TYR A 274 29.79 4.35 27.01
C TYR A 274 29.95 2.91 27.50
N ARG A 275 29.65 2.64 28.79
CA ARG A 275 29.72 1.28 29.35
C ARG A 275 28.74 0.32 28.67
N ARG A 276 27.53 0.77 28.37
CA ARG A 276 26.51 -0.04 27.69
C ARG A 276 26.98 -0.51 26.32
N ARG A 277 27.60 0.38 25.53
CA ARG A 277 28.14 0.05 24.19
C ARG A 277 29.35 -0.88 24.20
N ARG A 278 30.06 -0.99 25.32
CA ARG A 278 31.24 -1.84 25.46
C ARG A 278 30.90 -3.26 25.94
N ASN A 279 29.73 -3.44 26.54
CA ASN A 279 29.31 -4.68 27.18
C ASN A 279 28.17 -5.42 26.44
N GLY A 280 27.65 -4.85 25.35
CA GLY A 280 26.64 -5.46 24.48
C GLY A 280 27.17 -5.59 23.07
#